data_AF-A0A1I3K1V7-F1
#
_entry.id   AF-A0A1I3K1V7-F1
#
_cell.length_a   1.000
_cell.length_b   1.000
_cell.length_c   1.000
_cell.angle_alpha   90.00
_cell.angle_beta   90.00
_cell.angle_gamma   90.00
#
_symmetry.space_group_name_H-M   'P 1'
#
loop_
_entity.id
_entity.type
_entity.pdbx_description
1 polymer ?
#
loop_
_entity_poly.entity_id
_entity_poly.type
_entity_poly.pdbx_seq_one_letter_code
_entity_poly.pdbx_strand_id
1 'polypeptide(L)'
;MKRRSISKLAGGAATIFTTASLGLALMPPAHAEDFFSALFGGFRMRPPPEIRMPFPNDDMPRYDTPRQRAAYGGGAAYCVRGCDGRYFPAQGNDAESKAQSCKSFCPTSETSLVYGSNIDDAMTEGGKSYSDLPNAFRYRNEIVSGCTCNGKDPVGLAQIKVEDDPTLRKGDIVAGADGLVVAGRNAGDRRGVAMNFSPLPDSIRAKFRQVPVVAKE
;
A
#
# COMPACT_ATOMS: atom_id res chain seq x y z
N MET A 1 30.36 54.56 35.21
CA MET A 1 30.42 55.92 34.61
C MET A 1 31.70 56.06 33.81
N LYS A 2 31.64 56.13 32.48
CA LYS A 2 32.72 56.69 31.65
C LYS A 2 32.12 57.25 30.37
N ARG A 3 32.28 58.55 30.19
CA ARG A 3 31.74 59.39 29.12
C ARG A 3 32.90 59.87 28.23
N ARG A 4 32.57 60.18 26.97
CA ARG A 4 33.25 61.07 25.98
C ARG A 4 34.51 60.48 25.32
N SER A 5 34.89 60.80 24.07
CA SER A 5 34.51 61.88 23.14
C SER A 5 34.89 61.55 21.68
N ILE A 6 34.05 62.01 20.76
CA ILE A 6 34.21 62.62 19.41
C ILE A 6 35.63 62.78 18.81
N SER A 7 35.77 62.45 17.52
CA SER A 7 36.46 63.31 16.51
C SER A 7 36.01 62.99 15.07
N LYS A 8 35.70 64.06 14.31
CA LYS A 8 35.28 64.11 12.90
C LYS A 8 36.48 64.21 11.95
N LEU A 9 36.30 63.83 10.68
CA LEU A 9 36.78 64.44 9.43
C LEU A 9 36.32 63.54 8.27
N ALA A 10 36.13 63.91 7.01
CA ALA A 10 35.69 65.10 6.27
C ALA A 10 35.80 64.71 4.78
N GLY A 11 34.94 65.26 3.92
CA GLY A 11 35.13 65.26 2.45
C GLY A 11 34.47 64.08 1.73
N GLY A 12 33.68 64.27 0.67
CA GLY A 12 33.30 65.48 -0.02
C GLY A 12 32.07 65.19 -0.89
N ALA A 13 31.23 66.20 -1.04
CA ALA A 13 30.12 66.20 -1.97
C ALA A 13 30.63 66.57 -3.37
N ALA A 14 30.16 65.86 -4.39
CA ALA A 14 30.16 66.33 -5.76
C ALA A 14 28.82 65.94 -6.41
N THR A 15 27.85 66.81 -6.23
CA THR A 15 26.62 66.87 -7.02
C THR A 15 26.95 67.50 -8.39
N ILE A 16 26.67 66.80 -9.49
CA ILE A 16 26.55 67.41 -10.82
C ILE A 16 25.09 67.28 -11.26
N PHE A 17 24.53 68.42 -11.61
CA PHE A 17 23.15 68.68 -11.99
C PHE A 17 22.95 68.49 -13.50
N THR A 18 21.72 68.07 -13.87
CA THR A 18 21.01 68.29 -15.16
C THR A 18 21.57 67.58 -16.40
N THR A 19 20.81 67.08 -17.37
CA THR A 19 19.53 67.50 -17.97
C THR A 19 18.77 66.31 -18.57
N ALA A 20 17.46 66.48 -18.71
CA ALA A 20 16.49 65.59 -19.32
C ALA A 20 16.79 65.22 -20.80
N SER A 21 16.45 63.99 -21.17
CA SER A 21 15.99 63.66 -22.52
C SER A 21 15.03 62.48 -22.47
N LEU A 22 13.78 62.79 -22.80
CA LEU A 22 12.71 61.88 -23.18
C LEU A 22 13.24 60.83 -24.17
N GLY A 23 13.16 59.56 -23.78
CA GLY A 23 13.26 58.43 -24.67
C GLY A 23 12.21 57.41 -24.25
N LEU A 24 11.01 57.47 -24.84
CA LEU A 24 10.08 56.34 -24.82
C LEU A 24 10.68 55.25 -25.69
N ALA A 25 11.57 54.43 -25.13
CA ALA A 25 11.87 53.13 -25.69
C ALA A 25 10.79 52.17 -25.20
N LEU A 26 10.00 51.64 -26.15
CA LEU A 26 9.17 50.46 -25.95
C LEU A 26 10.09 49.29 -25.59
N MET A 27 10.40 49.12 -24.31
CA MET A 27 10.99 47.88 -23.83
C MET A 27 9.86 46.85 -23.76
N PRO A 28 9.98 45.67 -24.40
CA PRO A 28 9.06 44.58 -24.11
C PRO A 28 9.12 44.29 -22.61
N PRO A 29 8.00 43.90 -21.97
CA PRO A 29 8.03 43.52 -20.57
C PRO A 29 9.12 42.48 -20.37
N ALA A 30 10.07 42.78 -19.49
CA ALA A 30 10.98 41.78 -18.98
C ALA A 30 10.12 40.78 -18.21
N HIS A 31 9.75 39.68 -18.87
CA HIS A 31 9.15 38.54 -18.20
C HIS A 31 10.22 37.99 -17.27
N ALA A 32 10.13 38.34 -15.98
CA ALA A 32 10.79 37.59 -14.94
C ALA A 32 10.13 36.20 -14.94
N GLU A 33 10.62 35.30 -15.78
CA GLU A 33 10.41 33.88 -15.59
C GLU A 33 11.10 33.53 -14.27
N ASP A 34 10.31 33.51 -13.20
CA ASP A 34 10.81 33.18 -11.88
C ASP A 34 11.50 31.82 -11.94
N PHE A 35 12.70 31.74 -11.38
CA PHE A 35 13.51 30.53 -11.29
C PHE A 35 12.71 29.30 -10.81
N PHE A 36 11.70 29.53 -9.96
CA PHE A 36 10.78 28.50 -9.47
C PHE A 36 9.79 28.00 -10.55
N SER A 37 9.37 28.83 -11.50
CA SER A 37 8.57 28.42 -12.66
C SER A 37 9.38 27.52 -13.62
N ALA A 38 10.68 27.77 -13.78
CA ALA A 38 11.56 26.89 -14.57
C ALA A 38 11.89 25.56 -13.83
N LEU A 39 11.98 25.59 -12.50
CA LEU A 39 12.30 24.41 -11.69
C LEU A 39 11.07 23.51 -11.42
N PHE A 40 9.88 24.08 -11.25
CA PHE A 40 8.65 23.36 -10.90
C PHE A 40 7.57 23.38 -12.00
N GLY A 41 7.75 24.13 -13.10
CA GLY A 41 6.82 24.15 -14.23
C GLY A 41 6.85 22.91 -15.14
N GLY A 42 7.80 22.00 -14.91
CA GLY A 42 7.96 20.75 -15.66
C GLY A 42 6.89 19.67 -15.39
N PHE A 43 5.94 19.89 -14.46
CA PHE A 43 4.92 18.90 -14.11
C PHE A 43 3.71 18.85 -15.05
N ARG A 44 3.79 19.44 -16.25
CA ARG A 44 2.88 19.03 -17.32
C ARG A 44 3.30 17.64 -17.80
N MET A 45 2.59 16.64 -17.26
CA MET A 45 2.56 15.23 -17.65
C MET A 45 3.04 15.01 -19.09
N ARG A 46 4.34 14.74 -19.24
CA ARG A 46 4.84 14.02 -20.40
C ARG A 46 4.37 12.58 -20.21
N PRO A 47 3.59 11.98 -21.13
CA PRO A 47 3.34 10.55 -21.05
C PRO A 47 4.69 9.83 -21.02
N PRO A 48 4.87 8.82 -20.15
CA PRO A 48 6.12 8.07 -20.11
C PRO A 48 6.40 7.49 -21.49
N PRO A 49 7.67 7.46 -21.95
CA PRO A 49 8.00 6.81 -23.21
C PRO A 49 7.57 5.34 -23.13
N GLU A 50 6.74 4.89 -24.08
CA GLU A 50 6.44 3.48 -24.23
C GLU A 50 7.72 2.75 -24.64
N ILE A 51 8.31 2.01 -23.71
CA ILE A 51 9.34 1.04 -24.02
C ILE A 51 8.64 -0.12 -24.73
N ARG A 52 8.70 -0.12 -26.07
CA ARG A 52 8.21 -1.23 -26.88
C ARG A 52 9.15 -2.42 -26.71
N MET A 53 8.84 -3.26 -25.73
CA MET A 53 9.51 -4.54 -25.55
C MET A 53 9.29 -5.42 -26.79
N PRO A 54 10.23 -6.29 -27.21
CA PRO A 54 10.15 -7.02 -28.49
C PRO A 54 9.11 -8.15 -28.54
N PHE A 55 8.22 -8.24 -27.55
CA PHE A 55 7.27 -9.34 -27.42
C PHE A 55 5.89 -8.95 -27.95
N PRO A 56 5.19 -9.82 -28.71
CA PRO A 56 3.82 -9.58 -29.14
C PRO A 56 2.89 -9.50 -27.92
N ASN A 57 2.14 -8.40 -27.80
CA ASN A 57 1.25 -8.12 -26.66
C ASN A 57 -0.19 -8.61 -26.88
N ASP A 58 -0.46 -9.40 -27.91
CA ASP A 58 -1.83 -9.61 -28.38
C ASP A 58 -2.65 -10.68 -27.63
N ASP A 59 -2.07 -11.45 -26.70
CA ASP A 59 -2.78 -12.57 -26.03
C ASP A 59 -2.50 -12.73 -24.52
N MET A 60 -2.21 -11.66 -23.78
CA MET A 60 -2.20 -11.74 -22.31
C MET A 60 -3.53 -11.25 -21.74
N PRO A 61 -4.40 -12.12 -21.18
CA PRO A 61 -5.48 -11.63 -20.33
C PRO A 61 -4.83 -10.84 -19.21
N ARG A 62 -5.15 -9.54 -19.16
CA ARG A 62 -4.72 -8.64 -18.10
C ARG A 62 -5.13 -9.30 -16.78
N TYR A 63 -4.19 -9.91 -16.07
CA TYR A 63 -4.43 -10.31 -14.70
C TYR A 63 -4.60 -8.98 -13.98
N ASP A 64 -5.85 -8.57 -13.75
CA ASP A 64 -6.15 -7.54 -12.78
C ASP A 64 -5.62 -8.11 -11.46
N THR A 65 -4.38 -7.77 -11.11
CA THR A 65 -4.02 -7.66 -9.70
C THR A 65 -5.20 -6.97 -9.04
N PRO A 66 -5.81 -7.51 -7.97
CA PRO A 66 -6.93 -6.83 -7.34
C PRO A 66 -6.41 -5.46 -6.94
N ARG A 67 -6.71 -4.44 -7.77
CA ARG A 67 -6.62 -3.07 -7.33
C ARG A 67 -7.58 -3.07 -6.18
N GLN A 68 -7.05 -2.93 -4.96
CA GLN A 68 -7.86 -2.49 -3.83
C GLN A 68 -8.64 -1.32 -4.39
N ARG A 69 -9.93 -1.54 -4.64
CA ARG A 69 -10.82 -0.45 -5.00
C ARG A 69 -10.75 0.41 -3.78
N ALA A 70 -9.96 1.49 -3.85
CA ALA A 70 -10.04 2.56 -2.90
C ALA A 70 -11.51 2.97 -2.97
N ALA A 71 -12.28 2.51 -1.99
CA ALA A 71 -13.67 2.86 -1.86
C ALA A 71 -13.65 4.36 -1.57
N TYR A 72 -13.82 5.14 -2.64
CA TYR A 72 -13.85 6.59 -2.62
C TYR A 72 -15.13 6.96 -1.86
N GLY A 73 -15.07 6.99 -0.53
CA GLY A 73 -16.22 7.19 0.34
C GLY A 73 -16.10 6.68 1.77
N GLY A 74 -15.13 5.83 2.09
CA GLY A 74 -14.83 5.41 3.48
C GLY A 74 -13.33 5.31 3.69
N GLY A 75 -12.82 5.92 4.77
CA GLY A 75 -11.40 5.83 5.11
C GLY A 75 -10.89 4.39 5.09
N ALA A 76 -9.63 4.18 4.73
CA ALA A 76 -9.01 2.87 4.77
C ALA A 76 -9.07 2.30 6.19
N ALA A 77 -9.25 0.98 6.27
CA ALA A 77 -9.23 0.26 7.53
C ALA A 77 -7.99 -0.63 7.57
N TYR A 78 -7.36 -0.69 8.73
CA TYR A 78 -6.13 -1.45 8.94
C TYR A 78 -6.27 -2.33 10.17
N CYS A 79 -5.89 -3.60 10.00
CA CYS A 79 -5.65 -4.52 11.10
C CYS A 79 -4.26 -4.21 11.66
N VAL A 80 -4.18 -3.92 12.95
CA VAL A 80 -2.92 -3.70 13.67
C VAL A 80 -2.71 -4.85 14.63
N ARG A 81 -1.57 -5.51 14.54
CA ARG A 81 -1.21 -6.60 15.43
C ARG A 81 -0.70 -6.05 16.76
N GLY A 82 -1.28 -6.50 17.87
CA GLY A 82 -1.08 -5.87 19.18
C GLY A 82 0.35 -5.99 19.73
N CYS A 83 1.08 -7.04 19.33
CA CYS A 83 2.34 -7.38 20.00
C CYS A 83 3.59 -6.73 19.38
N ASP A 84 3.55 -6.35 18.09
CA ASP A 84 4.63 -5.62 17.40
C ASP A 84 4.14 -4.40 16.59
N GLY A 85 2.83 -4.13 16.66
CA GLY A 85 2.20 -3.03 15.95
C GLY A 85 2.12 -3.21 14.45
N ARG A 86 2.48 -4.37 13.86
CA ARG A 86 2.46 -4.52 12.40
C ARG A 86 1.05 -4.34 11.85
N TYR A 87 0.90 -3.53 10.80
CA TYR A 87 -0.39 -3.29 10.17
C TYR A 87 -0.53 -3.96 8.81
N PHE A 88 -1.76 -4.27 8.43
CA PHE A 88 -2.14 -4.74 7.11
C PHE A 88 -3.58 -4.31 6.78
N PRO A 89 -3.96 -4.21 5.49
CA PRO A 89 -5.29 -3.73 5.11
C PRO A 89 -6.41 -4.67 5.60
N ALA A 90 -7.40 -4.12 6.29
CA ALA A 90 -8.61 -4.85 6.65
C ALA A 90 -9.57 -4.91 5.45
N GLN A 91 -10.26 -6.04 5.28
CA GLN A 91 -11.23 -6.25 4.21
C GLN A 91 -12.63 -6.42 4.80
N GLY A 92 -13.66 -5.89 4.14
CA GLY A 92 -15.04 -5.99 4.62
C GLY A 92 -15.80 -4.67 4.52
N ASN A 93 -17.12 -4.78 4.51
CA ASN A 93 -18.00 -3.61 4.33
C ASN A 93 -18.28 -2.91 5.66
N ASP A 94 -18.49 -3.69 6.72
CA ASP A 94 -18.80 -3.27 8.08
C ASP A 94 -17.67 -3.58 9.06
N ALA A 95 -17.79 -3.11 10.30
CA ALA A 95 -16.75 -3.26 11.34
C ALA A 95 -16.53 -4.73 11.73
N GLU A 96 -17.60 -5.54 11.79
CA GLU A 96 -17.51 -6.94 12.17
C GLU A 96 -16.80 -7.75 11.08
N SER A 97 -17.19 -7.58 9.81
CA SER A 97 -16.48 -8.20 8.68
C SER A 97 -15.00 -7.82 8.64
N LYS A 98 -14.66 -6.55 8.92
CA LYS A 98 -13.27 -6.09 9.00
C LYS A 98 -12.51 -6.75 10.13
N ALA A 99 -13.07 -6.80 11.33
CA ALA A 99 -12.47 -7.49 12.47
C ALA A 99 -12.27 -8.99 12.20
N GLN A 100 -13.25 -9.64 11.55
CA GLN A 100 -13.15 -11.03 11.15
C GLN A 100 -12.06 -11.24 10.10
N SER A 101 -11.89 -10.31 9.14
CA SER A 101 -10.77 -10.36 8.20
C SER A 101 -9.42 -10.32 8.91
N CYS A 102 -9.26 -9.47 9.93
CA CYS A 102 -8.03 -9.39 10.73
C CYS A 102 -7.72 -10.73 11.41
N LYS A 103 -8.75 -11.35 11.99
CA LYS A 103 -8.64 -12.66 12.65
C LYS A 103 -8.32 -13.79 11.67
N SER A 104 -8.88 -13.77 10.47
CA SER A 104 -8.58 -14.76 9.43
C SER A 104 -7.14 -14.64 8.93
N PHE A 105 -6.60 -13.42 8.81
CA PHE A 105 -5.20 -13.20 8.40
C PHE A 105 -4.21 -13.56 9.52
N CYS A 106 -4.55 -13.27 10.78
CA CYS A 106 -3.68 -13.49 11.93
C CYS A 106 -4.44 -14.14 13.11
N PRO A 107 -4.77 -15.44 13.03
CA PRO A 107 -5.55 -16.13 14.05
C PRO A 107 -4.79 -16.37 15.36
N THR A 108 -3.46 -16.44 15.32
CA THR A 108 -2.62 -16.71 16.51
C THR A 108 -2.23 -15.43 17.28
N SER A 109 -2.47 -14.25 16.72
CA SER A 109 -2.12 -12.97 17.34
C SER A 109 -3.37 -12.11 17.57
N GLU A 110 -3.38 -11.35 18.65
CA GLU A 110 -4.42 -10.34 18.85
C GLU A 110 -4.26 -9.19 17.86
N THR A 111 -5.37 -8.78 17.25
CA THR A 111 -5.41 -7.68 16.28
C THR A 111 -6.47 -6.65 16.67
N SER A 112 -6.14 -5.37 16.56
CA SER A 112 -7.04 -4.23 16.71
C SER A 112 -7.33 -3.58 15.36
N LEU A 113 -8.50 -2.99 15.21
CA LEU A 113 -8.90 -2.29 13.99
C LEU A 113 -8.70 -0.77 14.14
N VAL A 114 -8.05 -0.16 13.17
CA VAL A 114 -7.87 1.31 13.07
C VAL A 114 -8.34 1.80 11.71
N TYR A 115 -8.75 3.06 11.64
CA TYR A 115 -9.34 3.70 10.47
C TYR A 115 -8.66 5.03 10.19
N GLY A 116 -8.39 5.31 8.92
CA GLY A 116 -7.78 6.57 8.49
C GLY A 116 -7.58 6.60 6.98
N SER A 117 -7.31 7.77 6.41
CA SER A 117 -6.87 7.86 5.01
C SER A 117 -5.52 7.14 4.83
N ASN A 118 -4.62 7.34 5.79
CA ASN A 118 -3.31 6.71 5.88
C ASN A 118 -3.13 6.08 7.27
N ILE A 119 -2.17 5.17 7.39
CA ILE A 119 -1.89 4.49 8.65
C ILE A 119 -1.35 5.44 9.74
N ASP A 120 -0.55 6.43 9.36
CA ASP A 120 0.12 7.32 10.32
C ASP A 120 -0.89 8.22 11.07
N ASP A 121 -2.02 8.52 10.44
CA ASP A 121 -3.14 9.29 11.02
C ASP A 121 -4.31 8.38 11.46
N ALA A 122 -4.15 7.05 11.41
CA ALA A 122 -5.24 6.13 11.67
C ALA A 122 -5.54 6.06 13.17
N MET A 123 -6.84 5.97 13.50
CA MET A 123 -7.32 5.90 14.88
C MET A 123 -8.24 4.70 15.09
N THR A 124 -8.26 4.16 16.30
CA THR A 124 -9.27 3.19 16.71
C THR A 124 -10.65 3.84 16.74
N GLU A 125 -11.70 3.03 16.80
CA GLU A 125 -13.08 3.54 16.99
C GLU A 125 -13.23 4.35 18.29
N GLY A 126 -12.43 4.06 19.31
CA GLY A 126 -12.36 4.83 20.56
C GLY A 126 -11.52 6.11 20.48
N GLY A 127 -11.05 6.51 19.29
CA GLY A 127 -10.28 7.74 19.07
C GLY A 127 -8.80 7.67 19.44
N LYS A 128 -8.27 6.48 19.74
CA LYS A 128 -6.85 6.32 20.06
C LYS A 128 -6.04 6.22 18.77
N SER A 129 -5.03 7.07 18.59
CA SER A 129 -4.15 7.01 17.43
C SER A 129 -3.35 5.71 17.39
N TYR A 130 -3.07 5.22 16.18
CA TYR A 130 -2.18 4.10 15.95
C TYR A 130 -0.79 4.33 16.56
N SER A 131 -0.28 5.57 16.50
CA SER A 131 0.99 5.98 17.13
C SER A 131 1.02 5.79 18.64
N ASP A 132 -0.15 5.85 19.30
CA ASP A 132 -0.26 5.81 20.75
C ASP A 132 -0.49 4.38 21.28
N LEU A 133 -0.56 3.40 20.38
CA LEU A 133 -0.66 1.99 20.77
C LEU A 133 0.66 1.51 21.39
N PRO A 134 0.62 0.61 22.40
CA PRO A 134 1.81 0.24 23.16
C PRO A 134 3.01 -0.27 22.35
N ASN A 135 2.76 -0.95 21.23
CA ASN A 135 3.79 -1.50 20.34
C ASN A 135 3.75 -0.87 18.94
N ALA A 136 3.22 0.34 18.79
CA ALA A 136 3.12 1.02 17.50
C ALA A 136 4.46 1.02 16.74
N PHE A 137 4.44 0.69 15.45
CA PHE A 137 5.62 0.67 14.57
C PHE A 137 6.82 -0.19 15.00
N ARG A 138 6.71 -0.98 16.07
CA ARG A 138 7.82 -1.77 16.63
C ARG A 138 8.40 -2.75 15.61
N TYR A 139 7.54 -3.33 14.76
CA TYR A 139 7.89 -4.20 13.64
C TYR A 139 8.88 -3.60 12.63
N ARG A 140 9.05 -2.27 12.59
CA ARG A 140 10.00 -1.59 11.70
C ARG A 140 11.45 -1.74 12.17
N ASN A 141 11.65 -1.94 13.47
CA ASN A 141 12.97 -1.91 14.09
C ASN A 141 13.43 -3.30 14.54
N GLU A 142 12.50 -4.17 14.92
CA GLU A 142 12.83 -5.51 15.40
C GLU A 142 11.75 -6.55 15.10
N ILE A 143 12.17 -7.82 15.10
CA ILE A 143 11.28 -8.98 15.04
C ILE A 143 11.05 -9.46 16.47
N VAL A 144 9.84 -9.24 16.98
CA VAL A 144 9.47 -9.68 18.33
C VAL A 144 9.27 -11.20 18.35
N SER A 145 9.96 -11.89 19.26
CA SER A 145 9.84 -13.34 19.42
C SER A 145 8.40 -13.75 19.76
N GLY A 146 7.88 -14.78 19.10
CA GLY A 146 6.52 -15.29 19.32
C GLY A 146 5.41 -14.40 18.76
N CYS A 147 5.73 -13.22 18.23
CA CYS A 147 4.79 -12.38 17.51
C CYS A 147 4.67 -12.86 16.07
N THR A 148 3.73 -13.77 15.78
CA THR A 148 3.48 -14.21 14.40
C THR A 148 2.01 -14.52 14.13
N CYS A 149 1.62 -14.44 12.86
CA CYS A 149 0.24 -14.76 12.44
C CYS A 149 -0.01 -16.27 12.32
N ASN A 150 1.06 -17.07 12.17
CA ASN A 150 1.01 -18.53 11.99
C ASN A 150 1.43 -19.34 13.23
N GLY A 151 1.88 -18.66 14.30
CA GLY A 151 2.39 -19.27 15.54
C GLY A 151 3.75 -19.97 15.44
N LYS A 152 4.45 -19.91 14.30
CA LYS A 152 5.70 -20.65 14.06
C LYS A 152 6.83 -19.75 13.59
N ASP A 153 6.64 -19.11 12.45
CA ASP A 153 7.69 -18.38 11.75
C ASP A 153 7.53 -16.87 11.97
N PRO A 154 8.63 -16.13 12.21
CA PRO A 154 8.59 -14.67 12.42
C PRO A 154 7.98 -13.93 11.23
N VAL A 155 8.09 -14.53 10.05
CA VAL A 155 7.53 -14.04 8.79
C VAL A 155 6.67 -15.13 8.17
N GLY A 156 5.47 -14.77 7.73
CA GLY A 156 4.55 -15.72 7.10
C GLY A 156 3.10 -15.38 7.35
N LEU A 157 2.25 -15.82 6.41
CA LEU A 157 0.81 -15.79 6.60
C LEU A 157 0.37 -17.01 7.42
N ALA A 158 -0.77 -16.88 8.08
CA ALA A 158 -1.41 -18.01 8.73
C ALA A 158 -1.69 -19.12 7.71
N GLN A 159 -1.33 -20.35 8.07
CA GLN A 159 -1.73 -21.51 7.27
C GLN A 159 -3.19 -21.81 7.56
N ILE A 160 -4.04 -21.62 6.55
CA ILE A 160 -5.42 -22.06 6.58
C ILE A 160 -5.43 -23.47 5.99
N LYS A 161 -6.01 -24.41 6.72
CA LYS A 161 -6.23 -25.76 6.20
C LYS A 161 -7.25 -25.68 5.07
N VAL A 162 -7.08 -26.49 4.02
CA VAL A 162 -7.98 -26.48 2.86
C VAL A 162 -9.43 -26.73 3.30
N GLU A 163 -9.63 -27.59 4.30
CA GLU A 163 -10.93 -27.93 4.86
C GLU A 163 -11.64 -26.73 5.51
N ASP A 164 -10.86 -25.76 5.99
CA ASP A 164 -11.32 -24.58 6.72
C ASP A 164 -11.37 -23.33 5.81
N ASP A 165 -11.06 -23.46 4.52
CA ASP A 165 -11.06 -22.35 3.57
C ASP A 165 -12.50 -21.98 3.14
N PRO A 166 -13.03 -20.80 3.57
CA PRO A 166 -14.38 -20.40 3.24
C PRO A 166 -14.57 -19.99 1.77
N THR A 167 -13.48 -19.83 1.01
CA THR A 167 -13.54 -19.46 -0.40
C THR A 167 -13.79 -20.66 -1.31
N LEU A 168 -13.59 -21.87 -0.79
CA LEU A 168 -13.68 -23.11 -1.54
C LEU A 168 -15.13 -23.43 -1.96
N ARG A 169 -15.32 -23.73 -3.23
CA ARG A 169 -16.62 -24.03 -3.85
C ARG A 169 -16.67 -25.44 -4.40
N LYS A 170 -17.90 -25.95 -4.58
CA LYS A 170 -18.12 -27.23 -5.25
C LYS A 170 -17.56 -27.17 -6.68
N GLY A 171 -16.68 -28.11 -7.01
CA GLY A 171 -16.04 -28.24 -8.32
C GLY A 171 -14.64 -27.65 -8.38
N ASP A 172 -14.20 -26.93 -7.35
CA ASP A 172 -12.84 -26.40 -7.30
C ASP A 172 -11.83 -27.54 -7.25
N ILE A 173 -10.73 -27.38 -7.98
CA ILE A 173 -9.61 -28.32 -8.00
C ILE A 173 -8.58 -27.83 -7.00
N VAL A 174 -8.28 -28.65 -5.99
CA VAL A 174 -7.32 -28.35 -4.94
C VAL A 174 -6.07 -29.20 -5.14
N ALA A 175 -4.90 -28.60 -5.03
CA ALA A 175 -3.63 -29.31 -4.92
C ALA A 175 -3.41 -29.76 -3.46
N GLY A 176 -3.70 -31.03 -3.18
CA GLY A 176 -3.38 -31.66 -1.90
C GLY A 176 -2.00 -32.31 -1.91
N ALA A 177 -1.54 -32.79 -0.75
CA ALA A 177 -0.26 -33.48 -0.60
C ALA A 177 -0.17 -34.75 -1.48
N ASP A 178 -1.28 -35.49 -1.62
CA ASP A 178 -1.36 -36.72 -2.40
C ASP A 178 -1.78 -36.47 -3.87
N GLY A 179 -1.81 -35.20 -4.31
CA GLY A 179 -2.15 -34.78 -5.66
C GLY A 179 -3.44 -33.97 -5.78
N LEU A 180 -3.94 -33.85 -7.02
CA LEU A 180 -5.12 -33.03 -7.32
C LEU A 180 -6.42 -33.72 -6.88
N VAL A 181 -7.22 -33.01 -6.09
CA VAL A 181 -8.55 -33.43 -5.63
C VAL A 181 -9.60 -32.40 -6.05
N VAL A 182 -10.87 -32.82 -6.08
CA VAL A 182 -12.01 -31.95 -6.36
C VAL A 182 -12.81 -31.75 -5.09
N ALA A 183 -13.13 -30.50 -4.80
CA ALA A 183 -13.99 -30.12 -3.69
C ALA A 183 -15.46 -30.42 -4.02
N GLY A 184 -16.09 -31.28 -3.23
CA GLY A 184 -17.51 -31.61 -3.26
C GLY A 184 -18.20 -31.11 -1.99
N ARG A 185 -19.54 -30.97 -2.03
CA ARG A 185 -20.30 -30.68 -0.81
C ARG A 185 -20.49 -31.96 -0.01
N ASN A 186 -20.36 -31.87 1.31
CA ASN A 186 -20.82 -32.93 2.20
C ASN A 186 -22.34 -33.12 2.07
N ALA A 187 -22.77 -34.34 1.73
CA ALA A 187 -24.19 -34.65 1.59
C ALA A 187 -24.97 -34.52 2.92
N GLY A 188 -24.27 -34.63 4.06
CA GLY A 188 -24.85 -34.49 5.40
C GLY A 188 -24.88 -33.05 5.94
N ASP A 189 -24.15 -32.11 5.33
CA ASP A 189 -24.08 -30.73 5.82
C ASP A 189 -24.94 -29.80 4.94
N ARG A 190 -26.18 -29.56 5.36
CA ARG A 190 -27.10 -28.63 4.69
C ARG A 190 -26.63 -27.17 4.75
N ARG A 191 -25.69 -26.83 5.65
CA ARG A 191 -25.10 -25.49 5.74
C ARG A 191 -23.96 -25.31 4.73
N GLY A 192 -23.44 -26.40 4.16
CA GLY A 192 -22.45 -26.38 3.09
C GLY A 192 -21.10 -25.82 3.49
N VAL A 193 -20.74 -25.90 4.78
CA VAL A 193 -19.48 -25.41 5.33
C VAL A 193 -18.41 -26.49 5.23
N ALA A 194 -18.79 -27.76 5.44
CA ALA A 194 -17.86 -28.87 5.31
C ALA A 194 -17.73 -29.31 3.84
N MET A 195 -16.51 -29.25 3.30
CA MET A 195 -16.18 -29.77 1.97
C MET A 195 -15.67 -31.22 2.04
N ASN A 196 -16.00 -32.03 1.04
CA ASN A 196 -15.43 -33.35 0.82
C ASN A 196 -14.44 -33.29 -0.33
N PHE A 197 -13.39 -34.08 -0.26
CA PHE A 197 -12.40 -34.16 -1.33
C PHE A 197 -12.46 -35.52 -1.99
N SER A 198 -12.66 -35.54 -3.32
CA SER A 198 -12.57 -36.74 -4.13
C SER A 198 -11.41 -36.65 -5.11
N PRO A 199 -10.77 -37.77 -5.49
CA PRO A 199 -9.70 -37.74 -6.49
C PRO A 199 -10.16 -37.09 -7.80
N LEU A 200 -9.31 -36.24 -8.39
CA LEU A 200 -9.59 -35.64 -9.69
C LEU A 200 -9.67 -36.73 -10.79
N PRO A 201 -10.72 -36.76 -11.63
CA PRO A 201 -10.84 -37.73 -12.72
C PRO A 201 -9.65 -37.71 -13.68
N ASP A 202 -9.23 -38.88 -14.17
CA ASP A 202 -8.03 -39.02 -14.99
C ASP A 202 -8.05 -38.20 -16.28
N SER A 203 -9.23 -38.05 -16.90
CA SER A 203 -9.42 -37.24 -18.10
C SER A 203 -9.09 -35.75 -17.89
N ILE A 204 -9.35 -35.23 -16.69
CA ILE A 204 -9.03 -33.85 -16.32
C ILE A 204 -7.60 -33.77 -15.82
N ARG A 205 -7.14 -34.74 -15.02
CA ARG A 205 -5.75 -34.83 -14.54
C ARG A 205 -4.75 -34.83 -15.68
N ALA A 206 -5.05 -35.52 -16.79
CA ALA A 206 -4.20 -35.54 -17.99
C ALA A 206 -3.96 -34.15 -18.58
N LYS A 207 -4.94 -33.24 -18.52
CA LYS A 207 -4.81 -31.86 -19.00
C LYS A 207 -3.86 -31.03 -18.15
N PHE A 208 -3.81 -31.29 -16.84
CA PHE A 208 -2.93 -30.58 -15.91
C PHE A 208 -1.49 -31.11 -15.87
N ARG A 209 -1.22 -32.29 -16.44
CA ARG A 209 0.15 -32.83 -16.57
C ARG A 209 1.03 -32.05 -17.55
N GLN A 210 0.42 -31.31 -18.47
CA GLN A 210 1.12 -30.59 -19.53
C GLN A 210 1.27 -29.09 -19.25
N VAL A 211 0.94 -28.63 -18.04
CA VAL A 211 1.10 -27.20 -17.70
C VAL A 211 2.59 -26.89 -17.69
N PRO A 212 3.06 -25.92 -18.51
CA PRO A 212 4.47 -25.55 -18.52
C PRO A 212 4.86 -25.06 -17.12
N VAL A 213 5.90 -25.69 -16.54
CA VAL A 213 6.46 -25.23 -15.27
C VAL A 213 7.12 -23.87 -15.54
N VAL A 214 6.48 -22.79 -15.09
CA VAL A 214 6.93 -21.40 -15.35
C VAL A 214 7.97 -20.93 -14.33
N ALA A 215 8.13 -21.65 -13.22
CA ALA A 215 9.15 -21.38 -12.21
C ALA A 215 10.18 -22.51 -12.21
N LYS A 216 11.33 -22.26 -12.81
CA LYS A 216 12.54 -23.07 -12.61
C LYS A 216 13.43 -22.26 -11.66
N GLU A 217 13.84 -22.88 -10.55
CA GLU A 217 14.77 -22.31 -9.56
C GLU A 217 16.06 -21.80 -10.20
#